data_AF-A0A2V7XD05-F1
#
_entry.id   AF-A0A2V7XD05-F1
#
_cell.length_a   1.000
_cell.length_b   1.000
_cell.length_c   1.000
_cell.angle_alpha   90.00
_cell.angle_beta   90.00
_cell.angle_gamma   90.00
#
_symmetry.space_group_name_H-M   'P 1'
#
loop_
_entity.id
_entity.type
_entity.pdbx_description
1 polymer ?
#
loop_
_entity_poly.entity_id
_entity_poly.type
_entity_poly.pdbx_seq_one_letter_code
_entity_poly.pdbx_strand_id
1 'polypeptide(L)'
;MFKAIAGFALGFILALCACSRQKTLTTDEIRSQLLSAKSLAAETEMFLDYVRENRATKHYAQGHIEYLTEEIERSREELQESSPAQGEEDAVRKLRTQFDALQAELHSIRGKLDDEAALAAAKEHLASIRQALDEANSSI
;
A
#
# COMPACT_ATOMS: atom_id res chain seq x y z
N MET A 1 -25.21 -54.32 3.86
CA MET A 1 -24.60 -53.35 2.90
C MET A 1 -25.37 -52.03 3.06
N PHE A 2 -24.72 -50.87 3.03
CA PHE A 2 -25.24 -49.52 3.39
C PHE A 2 -25.13 -49.06 4.86
N LYS A 3 -24.03 -49.39 5.55
CA LYS A 3 -23.53 -48.62 6.70
C LYS A 3 -22.17 -48.01 6.33
N ALA A 4 -22.13 -47.15 5.31
CA ALA A 4 -20.86 -46.55 4.86
C ALA A 4 -20.98 -45.12 4.31
N ILE A 5 -22.15 -44.47 4.40
CA ILE A 5 -22.35 -43.16 3.76
C ILE A 5 -22.40 -42.01 4.78
N ALA A 6 -22.70 -42.28 6.05
CA ALA A 6 -22.85 -41.23 7.06
C ALA A 6 -21.52 -40.68 7.62
N GLY A 7 -20.39 -41.36 7.38
CA GLY A 7 -19.09 -40.96 7.93
C GLY A 7 -18.30 -39.96 7.09
N PHE A 8 -18.61 -39.82 5.79
CA PHE A 8 -17.79 -39.03 4.87
C PHE A 8 -18.26 -37.57 4.73
N ALA A 9 -19.52 -37.28 5.08
CA ALA A 9 -20.08 -35.93 4.97
C ALA A 9 -19.72 -35.02 6.17
N LEU A 10 -19.40 -35.59 7.34
CA LEU A 10 -19.18 -34.81 8.57
C LEU A 10 -17.73 -34.30 8.71
N GLY A 11 -16.78 -34.88 7.98
CA GLY A 11 -15.37 -34.46 7.99
C GLY A 11 -15.05 -33.26 7.10
N PHE A 12 -15.89 -32.96 6.10
CA PHE A 12 -15.65 -31.87 5.15
C PHE A 12 -16.12 -30.49 5.64
N ILE A 13 -17.01 -30.46 6.64
CA ILE A 13 -17.57 -29.21 7.17
C ILE A 13 -16.63 -28.54 8.18
N LEU A 14 -15.81 -29.32 8.90
CA LEU A 14 -14.84 -28.77 9.88
C LEU A 14 -13.56 -28.19 9.25
N ALA A 15 -13.32 -28.43 7.95
CA ALA A 15 -12.19 -27.86 7.22
C ALA A 15 -12.49 -26.47 6.60
N LEU A 16 -13.76 -26.04 6.61
CA LEU A 16 -14.16 -24.72 6.08
C LEU A 16 -14.16 -23.61 7.15
N CYS A 17 -13.88 -23.95 8.40
CA CYS A 17 -13.51 -22.97 9.43
C CYS A 17 -11.99 -22.69 9.38
N ALA A 18 -11.41 -22.64 8.17
CA ALA A 18 -10.14 -21.95 7.96
C ALA A 18 -10.38 -20.52 8.41
N CYS A 19 -9.97 -20.26 9.65
CA CYS A 19 -10.05 -18.98 10.28
C CYS A 19 -9.33 -18.01 9.35
N SER A 20 -10.09 -17.14 8.68
CA SER A 20 -9.61 -15.81 8.36
C SER A 20 -9.28 -15.17 9.71
N ARG A 21 -8.13 -15.54 10.28
CA ARG A 21 -7.57 -14.92 11.46
C ARG A 21 -7.10 -13.57 10.94
N GLN A 22 -8.00 -12.60 10.98
CA GLN A 22 -7.68 -11.24 10.64
C GLN A 22 -6.50 -10.82 11.50
N LYS A 23 -5.37 -10.54 10.86
CA LYS A 23 -4.11 -10.31 11.55
C LYS A 23 -4.25 -9.03 12.36
N THR A 24 -4.04 -9.09 13.67
CA THR A 24 -3.98 -7.87 14.48
C THR A 24 -2.64 -7.19 14.24
N LEU A 25 -2.65 -5.92 13.83
CA LEU A 25 -1.44 -5.12 13.67
C LEU A 25 -0.89 -4.72 15.03
N THR A 26 0.36 -5.11 15.26
CA THR A 26 1.17 -4.61 16.37
C THR A 26 1.72 -3.21 16.04
N THR A 27 2.10 -2.46 17.07
CA THR A 27 2.74 -1.15 16.93
C THR A 27 3.99 -1.20 16.04
N ASP A 28 4.81 -2.25 16.15
CA ASP A 28 6.01 -2.42 15.31
C ASP A 28 5.66 -2.67 13.84
N GLU A 29 4.58 -3.39 13.57
CA GLU A 29 4.09 -3.59 12.20
C GLU A 29 3.53 -2.30 11.61
N ILE A 30 2.83 -1.49 12.40
CA ILE A 30 2.37 -0.16 11.97
C ILE A 30 3.58 0.73 11.64
N ARG A 31 4.61 0.72 12.49
CA ARG A 31 5.87 1.45 12.24
C ARG A 31 6.58 0.96 10.98
N SER A 32 6.61 -0.35 10.75
CA SER A 32 7.17 -0.94 9.53
C SER A 32 6.41 -0.48 8.28
N GLN A 33 5.08 -0.48 8.32
CA GLN A 33 4.25 -0.03 7.21
C GLN A 33 4.38 1.48 6.95
N LEU A 34 4.52 2.30 8.01
CA LEU A 34 4.83 3.72 7.88
C LEU A 34 6.19 3.95 7.19
N LEU A 35 7.21 3.21 7.58
CA LEU A 35 8.53 3.28 6.94
C LEU A 35 8.47 2.86 5.47
N SER A 36 7.69 1.82 5.15
CA SER A 36 7.46 1.38 3.77
C SER A 36 6.80 2.48 2.93
N ALA A 37 5.68 3.05 3.42
CA ALA A 37 4.98 4.15 2.75
C ALA A 37 5.89 5.36 2.51
N LYS A 38 6.73 5.72 3.50
CA LYS A 38 7.71 6.81 3.37
C LYS A 38 8.76 6.51 2.30
N SER A 39 9.25 5.26 2.26
CA SER A 39 10.23 4.83 1.26
C SER A 39 9.64 4.92 -0.15
N LEU A 40 8.42 4.42 -0.35
CA LEU A 40 7.73 4.47 -1.64
C LEU A 40 7.46 5.91 -2.09
N ALA A 41 7.05 6.80 -1.17
CA ALA A 41 6.89 8.21 -1.46
C ALA A 41 8.21 8.85 -1.92
N ALA A 42 9.30 8.62 -1.17
CA ALA A 42 10.62 9.16 -1.50
C ALA A 42 11.18 8.60 -2.82
N GLU A 43 11.00 7.30 -3.08
CA GLU A 43 11.38 6.68 -4.34
C GLU A 43 10.62 7.32 -5.52
N THR A 44 9.31 7.52 -5.35
CA THR A 44 8.49 8.20 -6.36
C THR A 44 8.97 9.64 -6.60
N GLU A 45 9.25 10.41 -5.55
CA GLU A 45 9.78 11.78 -5.67
C GLU A 45 11.08 11.83 -6.49
N MET A 46 12.05 10.96 -6.15
CA MET A 46 13.33 10.87 -6.85
C MET A 46 13.15 10.42 -8.30
N PHE A 47 12.25 9.48 -8.53
CA PHE A 47 11.96 8.98 -9.86
C PHE A 47 11.32 10.06 -10.75
N LEU A 48 10.43 10.89 -10.19
CA LEU A 48 9.87 12.03 -10.91
C LEU A 48 10.94 13.03 -11.34
N ASP A 49 11.92 13.33 -10.49
CA ASP A 49 13.07 14.16 -10.89
C ASP A 49 13.87 13.51 -12.03
N TYR A 50 14.11 12.20 -11.95
CA TYR A 50 14.79 11.46 -13.00
C TYR A 50 14.07 11.52 -14.36
N VAL A 51 12.73 11.46 -14.36
CA VAL A 51 11.90 11.63 -15.56
C VAL A 51 12.03 13.06 -16.10
N ARG A 52 11.87 14.08 -15.24
CA ARG A 52 11.92 15.50 -15.62
C ARG A 52 13.29 15.94 -16.14
N GLU A 53 14.36 15.32 -15.65
CA GLU A 53 15.72 15.49 -16.17
C GLU A 53 15.93 14.83 -17.55
N ASN A 54 14.88 14.24 -18.16
CA ASN A 54 14.92 13.50 -19.42
C ASN A 54 15.89 12.29 -19.37
N ARG A 55 16.06 11.69 -18.19
CA ARG A 55 16.95 10.54 -18.00
C ARG A 55 16.24 9.20 -18.12
N ALA A 56 14.91 9.21 -18.17
CA ALA A 56 14.08 8.04 -18.42
C ALA A 56 13.62 7.98 -19.87
N THR A 57 13.60 6.78 -20.46
CA THR A 57 12.78 6.55 -21.66
C THR A 57 11.32 6.45 -21.25
N LYS A 58 10.39 6.80 -22.16
CA LYS A 58 8.95 6.69 -21.89
C LYS A 58 8.53 5.28 -21.43
N HIS A 59 9.06 4.25 -22.09
CA HIS A 59 8.75 2.86 -21.74
C HIS A 59 9.27 2.48 -20.34
N TYR A 60 10.51 2.87 -20.03
CA TYR A 60 11.06 2.68 -18.69
C TYR A 60 10.21 3.42 -17.64
N ALA A 61 9.81 4.65 -17.93
CA ALA A 61 9.04 5.43 -16.98
C ALA A 61 7.66 4.84 -16.70
N GLN A 62 6.97 4.38 -17.74
CA GLN A 62 5.69 3.68 -17.58
C GLN A 62 5.83 2.42 -16.74
N GLY A 63 6.83 1.58 -17.05
CA GLY A 63 7.06 0.33 -16.31
C GLY A 63 7.44 0.57 -14.85
N HIS A 64 8.21 1.62 -14.55
CA HIS A 64 8.59 1.93 -13.18
C HIS A 64 7.42 2.50 -12.37
N ILE A 65 6.55 3.33 -12.97
CA ILE A 65 5.30 3.74 -12.31
C ILE A 65 4.38 2.55 -12.04
N GLU A 66 4.31 1.59 -12.97
CA GLU A 66 3.54 0.35 -12.77
C GLU A 66 4.09 -0.47 -11.60
N TYR A 67 5.41 -0.67 -11.53
CA TYR A 67 6.08 -1.30 -10.38
C TYR A 67 5.73 -0.61 -9.05
N LEU A 68 5.87 0.72 -8.97
CA LEU A 68 5.55 1.46 -7.75
C LEU A 68 4.07 1.34 -7.37
N THR A 69 3.19 1.26 -8.37
CA THR A 69 1.75 1.06 -8.15
C THR A 69 1.48 -0.31 -7.54
N GLU A 70 2.12 -1.36 -8.06
CA GLU A 70 2.00 -2.73 -7.53
C GLU A 70 2.50 -2.86 -6.09
N GLU A 71 3.62 -2.20 -5.75
CA GLU A 71 4.17 -2.25 -4.38
C GLU A 71 3.27 -1.51 -3.37
N ILE A 72 2.66 -0.40 -3.79
CA ILE A 72 1.66 0.31 -2.98
C ILE A 72 0.40 -0.54 -2.80
N GLU A 73 -0.09 -1.16 -3.88
CA GLU A 73 -1.28 -2.02 -3.83
C GLU A 73 -1.07 -3.20 -2.89
N ARG A 74 0.07 -3.88 -2.98
CA ARG A 74 0.44 -4.96 -2.07
C ARG A 74 0.43 -4.51 -0.62
N SER A 75 1.10 -3.39 -0.31
CA SER A 75 1.17 -2.85 1.05
C SER A 75 -0.22 -2.46 1.58
N ARG A 76 -1.07 -1.90 0.72
CA ARG A 76 -2.44 -1.52 1.03
C ARG A 76 -3.32 -2.73 1.32
N GLU A 77 -3.22 -3.79 0.52
CA GLU A 77 -3.96 -5.03 0.73
C GLU A 77 -3.60 -5.67 2.07
N GLU A 78 -2.30 -5.78 2.39
CA GLU A 78 -1.83 -6.26 3.69
C GLU A 78 -2.43 -5.44 4.86
N LEU A 79 -2.50 -4.13 4.69
CA LEU A 79 -3.06 -3.22 5.69
C LEU A 79 -4.59 -3.32 5.80
N GLN A 80 -5.29 -3.67 4.72
CA GLN A 80 -6.75 -3.85 4.69
C GLN A 80 -7.19 -5.18 5.28
N GLU A 81 -6.43 -6.25 5.01
CA GLU A 81 -6.66 -7.58 5.55
C GLU A 81 -6.34 -7.67 7.04
N SER A 82 -5.75 -6.63 7.62
CA SER A 82 -5.39 -6.57 9.02
C SER A 82 -6.34 -5.70 9.85
N SER A 83 -6.49 -6.04 11.12
CA SER A 83 -7.26 -5.26 12.10
C SER A 83 -6.33 -4.47 13.04
N PRO A 84 -6.64 -3.23 13.40
CA PRO A 84 -5.86 -2.49 14.39
C PRO A 84 -5.93 -3.18 15.77
N ALA A 85 -4.84 -3.11 16.54
CA ALA A 85 -4.91 -3.34 17.98
C ALA A 85 -5.71 -2.22 18.67
N GLN A 86 -6.22 -2.49 19.87
CA GLN A 86 -6.96 -1.51 20.64
C GLN A 86 -6.10 -0.26 20.92
N GLY A 87 -6.58 0.92 20.55
CA GLY A 87 -5.87 2.19 20.71
C GLY A 87 -5.06 2.61 19.49
N GLU A 88 -4.92 1.75 18.47
CA GLU A 88 -4.16 2.01 17.24
C GLU A 88 -5.08 2.34 16.04
N GLU A 89 -6.39 2.46 16.26
CA GLU A 89 -7.37 2.64 15.18
C GLU A 89 -7.12 3.92 14.38
N ASP A 90 -6.73 5.00 15.05
CA ASP A 90 -6.41 6.28 14.41
C ASP A 90 -5.12 6.21 13.60
N ALA A 91 -4.08 5.54 14.12
CA ALA A 91 -2.82 5.37 13.42
C ALA A 91 -3.01 4.55 12.13
N VAL A 92 -3.71 3.42 12.22
CA VAL A 92 -4.02 2.57 11.06
C VAL A 92 -4.92 3.30 10.06
N ARG A 93 -5.91 4.08 10.51
CA ARG A 93 -6.75 4.91 9.63
C ARG A 93 -5.92 5.94 8.86
N LYS A 94 -5.06 6.69 9.54
CA LYS A 94 -4.18 7.68 8.91
C LYS A 94 -3.26 7.02 7.89
N LEU A 95 -2.64 5.90 8.25
CA LEU A 95 -1.77 5.15 7.35
C LEU A 95 -2.51 4.69 6.08
N ARG A 96 -3.72 4.15 6.21
CA ARG A 96 -4.57 3.78 5.06
C ARG A 96 -4.83 4.98 4.15
N THR A 97 -5.19 6.13 4.72
CA THR A 97 -5.39 7.37 3.95
C THR A 97 -4.13 7.79 3.19
N GLN A 98 -2.94 7.63 3.77
CA GLN A 98 -1.70 7.97 3.06
C GLN A 98 -1.40 7.00 1.92
N PHE A 99 -1.63 5.69 2.08
CA PHE A 99 -1.51 4.73 0.98
C PHE A 99 -2.51 5.01 -0.15
N ASP A 100 -3.77 5.34 0.18
CA ASP A 100 -4.77 5.73 -0.80
C ASP A 100 -4.32 7.00 -1.57
N ALA A 101 -3.73 7.98 -0.88
CA ALA A 101 -3.20 9.20 -1.49
C ALA A 101 -2.01 8.91 -2.43
N LEU A 102 -1.06 8.07 -2.01
CA LEU A 102 0.06 7.67 -2.87
C LEU A 102 -0.42 6.93 -4.12
N GLN A 103 -1.38 6.00 -3.97
CA GLN A 103 -1.95 5.26 -5.09
C GLN A 103 -2.64 6.20 -6.10
N ALA A 104 -3.43 7.15 -5.58
CA ALA A 104 -4.11 8.13 -6.42
C ALA A 104 -3.12 9.02 -7.20
N GLU A 105 -2.02 9.43 -6.56
CA GLU A 105 -0.99 10.23 -7.21
C GLU A 105 -0.28 9.45 -8.31
N LEU A 106 0.16 8.20 -8.05
CA LEU A 106 0.76 7.33 -9.07
C LEU A 106 -0.17 7.10 -10.26
N HIS A 107 -1.45 6.86 -10.00
CA HIS A 107 -2.44 6.67 -11.04
C HIS A 107 -2.61 7.93 -11.91
N SER A 108 -2.60 9.12 -11.28
CA SER A 108 -2.68 10.42 -11.95
C SER A 108 -1.48 10.68 -12.87
N ILE A 109 -0.25 10.39 -12.41
CA ILE A 109 0.97 10.67 -13.17
C ILE A 109 1.23 9.70 -14.32
N ARG A 110 0.72 8.46 -14.25
CA ARG A 110 0.93 7.43 -15.29
C ARG A 110 0.56 7.90 -16.70
N GLY A 111 -0.49 8.72 -16.81
CA GLY A 111 -0.94 9.31 -18.07
C GLY A 111 -0.29 10.66 -18.42
N LYS A 112 0.55 11.20 -17.54
CA LYS A 112 1.07 12.57 -17.59
C LYS A 112 2.60 12.63 -17.50
N LEU A 113 3.28 11.54 -17.85
CA LEU A 113 4.75 11.45 -17.84
C LEU A 113 5.45 12.44 -18.78
N ASP A 114 4.73 12.98 -19.77
CA ASP A 114 5.22 13.99 -20.70
C ASP A 114 4.81 15.44 -20.28
N ASP A 115 4.12 15.60 -19.14
CA ASP A 115 3.62 16.89 -18.63
C ASP A 115 4.43 17.35 -17.41
N GLU A 116 5.45 18.17 -17.66
CA GLU A 116 6.34 18.73 -16.63
C GLU A 116 5.61 19.42 -15.48
N ALA A 117 4.51 20.13 -15.75
CA ALA A 117 3.75 20.82 -14.72
C ALA A 117 3.01 19.81 -13.83
N ALA A 118 2.44 18.76 -14.43
CA ALA A 118 1.83 17.67 -13.68
C ALA A 118 2.85 16.92 -12.82
N LEU A 119 4.06 16.65 -13.34
CA LEU A 119 5.10 15.97 -12.57
C LEU A 119 5.63 16.83 -11.42
N ALA A 120 5.75 18.15 -11.62
CA ALA A 120 6.12 19.07 -10.55
C ALA A 120 5.05 19.12 -9.45
N ALA A 121 3.77 19.23 -9.81
CA ALA A 121 2.67 19.22 -8.85
C ALA A 121 2.58 17.89 -8.08
N ALA A 122 2.74 16.76 -8.77
CA ALA A 122 2.76 15.44 -8.14
C ALA A 122 3.89 15.33 -7.10
N LYS A 123 5.07 15.88 -7.40
CA LYS A 123 6.18 15.92 -6.45
C LYS A 123 5.85 16.71 -5.19
N GLU A 124 5.18 17.85 -5.30
CA GLU A 124 4.73 18.64 -4.15
C GLU A 124 3.71 17.88 -3.29
N HIS A 125 2.79 17.16 -3.92
CA HIS A 125 1.84 16.30 -3.22
C HIS A 125 2.53 15.13 -2.51
N LEU A 126 3.48 14.46 -3.16
CA LEU A 126 4.26 13.37 -2.55
C LEU A 126 5.05 13.85 -1.33
N ALA A 127 5.66 15.04 -1.41
CA ALA A 127 6.34 15.65 -0.27
C ALA A 127 5.39 15.91 0.91
N SER A 128 4.15 16.35 0.62
CA SER A 128 3.11 16.55 1.63
C SER A 128 2.66 15.23 2.27
N ILE A 129 2.51 14.17 1.47
CA ILE A 129 2.21 12.81 1.96
C ILE A 129 3.35 12.30 2.86
N ARG A 130 4.60 12.48 2.44
CA ARG A 130 5.78 12.09 3.23
C ARG A 130 5.82 12.83 4.56
N GLN A 131 5.52 14.12 4.59
CA GLN A 131 5.40 14.88 5.82
C GLN A 131 4.29 14.33 6.74
N ALA A 132 3.11 14.02 6.20
CA ALA A 132 2.03 13.43 6.98
C ALA A 132 2.40 12.06 7.56
N LEU A 133 3.18 11.25 6.83
CA LEU A 133 3.73 9.99 7.31
C LEU A 133 4.80 10.20 8.40
N ASP A 134 5.62 11.24 8.32
CA ASP A 134 6.59 11.61 9.36
C ASP A 134 5.90 12.01 10.67
N GLU A 135 4.84 12.80 10.58
CA GLU A 135 4.01 13.21 11.71
C GLU A 135 3.30 12.01 12.36
N ALA A 136 2.78 11.08 11.55
CA ALA A 136 2.17 9.85 12.03
C ALA A 136 3.19 8.95 12.75
N ASN A 137 4.39 8.78 12.19
CA ASN A 137 5.45 7.98 12.80
C ASN A 137 5.99 8.57 14.12
N SER A 138 6.00 9.90 14.24
CA SER A 138 6.44 10.57 15.48
C SER A 138 5.41 10.47 16.62
N SER A 139 4.18 10.05 16.31
CA SER A 139 3.08 9.93 17.26
C SER A 139 2.89 8.51 17.81
N ILE A 140 3.74 7.55 17.40
CA ILE A 140 3.70 6.13 17.74
C ILE A 140 4.97 5.70 18.49
#